data_AF-A0A924J7Q6-F1
#
_entry.id   AF-A0A924J7Q6-F1
#
_cell.length_a   1.000
_cell.length_b   1.000
_cell.length_c   1.000
_cell.angle_alpha   90.00
_cell.angle_beta   90.00
_cell.angle_gamma   90.00
#
_symmetry.space_group_name_H-M   'P 1'
#
loop_
_entity.id
_entity.type
_entity.pdbx_description
1 polymer ?
#
loop_
_entity_poly.entity_id
_entity_poly.type
_entity_poly.pdbx_seq_one_letter_code
_entity_poly.pdbx_strand_id
1 'polypeptide(L)'
;MEISTLMVQICHLKPELEILALRYTADLEEGDELVQQTLIAALCKAAEFPEGSQSLKQWLFGMMNKIAEDKDRVPMKVADHYFNDSNMANTDVGPGCKEALERKLRLYEDDLNVHFSALNTEHQVGNSKVADNA
;
A
#
# COMPACT_ATOMS: atom_id res chain seq x y z
N MET A 1 -15.06 7.64 -18.43
CA MET A 1 -13.92 8.45 -17.94
C MET A 1 -12.75 8.40 -18.92
N GLU A 2 -11.92 9.45 -19.03
CA GLU A 2 -10.68 9.36 -19.81
C GLU A 2 -9.68 8.41 -19.16
N ILE A 3 -8.99 7.59 -19.96
CA ILE A 3 -8.04 6.56 -19.48
C ILE A 3 -6.91 7.19 -18.64
N SER A 4 -6.40 8.36 -19.05
CA SER A 4 -5.40 9.13 -18.29
C SER A 4 -5.89 9.49 -16.88
N THR A 5 -7.14 9.94 -16.77
CA THR A 5 -7.77 10.27 -15.48
C THR A 5 -7.92 9.02 -14.61
N LEU A 6 -8.34 7.90 -15.20
CA LEU A 6 -8.47 6.62 -14.49
C LEU A 6 -7.11 6.12 -13.95
N MET A 7 -6.05 6.22 -14.75
CA MET A 7 -4.71 5.81 -14.31
C MET A 7 -4.21 6.63 -13.12
N VAL A 8 -4.47 7.94 -13.12
CA VAL A 8 -4.15 8.80 -11.97
C VAL A 8 -4.95 8.39 -10.73
N GLN A 9 -6.24 8.10 -10.89
CA GLN A 9 -7.08 7.61 -9.79
C GLN A 9 -6.63 6.25 -9.25
N ILE A 10 -6.16 5.34 -10.11
CA ILE A 10 -5.59 4.05 -9.70
C ILE A 10 -4.35 4.29 -8.81
N CYS A 11 -3.44 5.16 -9.24
CA CYS A 11 -2.24 5.48 -8.48
C CYS A 11 -2.55 6.17 -7.13
N HIS A 12 -3.58 7.01 -7.08
CA HIS A 12 -4.01 7.64 -5.83
C HIS A 12 -4.53 6.65 -4.77
N LEU A 13 -4.96 5.45 -5.17
CA LEU A 13 -5.44 4.41 -4.25
C LEU A 13 -4.31 3.52 -3.70
N LYS A 14 -3.04 3.83 -4.02
CA LYS A 14 -1.88 3.10 -3.51
C LYS A 14 -1.86 2.99 -1.97
N PRO A 15 -2.06 4.06 -1.18
CA PRO A 15 -2.02 3.95 0.29
C PRO A 15 -3.09 3.00 0.85
N GLU A 16 -4.28 2.97 0.26
CA GLU A 16 -5.33 2.03 0.67
C GLU A 16 -4.99 0.58 0.31
N LEU A 17 -4.31 0.37 -0.82
CA LEU A 17 -3.79 -0.95 -1.19
C LEU A 17 -2.68 -1.40 -0.23
N GLU A 18 -1.80 -0.50 0.20
CA GLU A 18 -0.77 -0.80 1.20
C GLU A 18 -1.35 -1.21 2.55
N ILE A 19 -2.42 -0.54 3.00
CA ILE A 19 -3.13 -0.94 4.21
C ILE A 19 -3.82 -2.29 4.01
N LEU A 20 -4.40 -2.51 2.83
CA LEU A 20 -5.05 -3.78 2.50
C LEU A 20 -4.05 -4.94 2.42
N ALA A 21 -2.83 -4.70 1.94
CA ALA A 21 -1.74 -5.68 1.84
C ALA A 21 -1.43 -6.36 3.18
N LEU A 22 -1.50 -5.58 4.26
CA LEU A 22 -1.25 -6.06 5.63
C LEU A 22 -2.24 -7.16 6.04
N ARG A 23 -3.40 -7.28 5.38
CA ARG A 23 -4.34 -8.39 5.65
C ARG A 23 -3.90 -9.72 5.04
N TYR A 24 -3.01 -9.71 4.05
CA TYR A 24 -2.55 -10.91 3.34
C TYR A 24 -1.18 -11.37 3.85
N THR A 25 -0.30 -10.45 4.25
CA THR A 25 1.03 -10.78 4.75
C THR A 25 1.48 -9.78 5.83
N ALA A 26 2.27 -10.28 6.79
CA ALA A 26 2.95 -9.45 7.78
C ALA A 26 4.35 -9.00 7.31
N ASP A 27 4.86 -9.61 6.23
CA ASP A 27 6.10 -9.19 5.59
C ASP A 27 5.84 -7.95 4.74
N LEU A 28 6.57 -6.88 5.03
CA LEU A 28 6.43 -5.61 4.34
C LEU A 28 6.91 -5.71 2.88
N GLU A 29 7.94 -6.51 2.60
CA GLU A 29 8.47 -6.66 1.24
C GLU A 29 7.48 -7.43 0.35
N GLU A 30 6.90 -8.52 0.87
CA GLU A 30 5.84 -9.25 0.17
C GLU A 30 4.58 -8.39 -0.03
N GLY A 31 4.24 -7.57 0.97
CA GLY A 31 3.11 -6.65 0.92
C GLY A 31 3.30 -5.57 -0.14
N ASP A 32 4.47 -4.95 -0.20
CA ASP A 32 4.81 -3.95 -1.20
C ASP A 32 4.85 -4.55 -2.61
N GLU A 33 5.35 -5.79 -2.76
CA GLU A 33 5.31 -6.50 -4.04
C GLU A 33 3.86 -6.78 -4.47
N LEU A 34 2.99 -7.20 -3.55
CA LEU A 34 1.57 -7.44 -3.84
C LEU A 34 0.86 -6.16 -4.30
N VAL A 35 1.15 -5.03 -3.65
CA VAL A 35 0.63 -3.71 -4.07
C VAL A 35 1.15 -3.35 -5.45
N GLN A 36 2.44 -3.52 -5.71
CA GLN A 36 3.04 -3.21 -7.00
C GLN A 36 2.44 -4.06 -8.13
N GLN A 37 2.31 -5.37 -7.93
CA GLN A 37 1.69 -6.28 -8.89
C GLN A 37 0.23 -5.89 -9.16
N THR A 38 -0.51 -5.49 -8.12
CA THR A 38 -1.89 -5.02 -8.25
C THR A 38 -1.98 -3.75 -9.08
N LEU A 39 -1.13 -2.75 -8.81
CA LEU A 39 -1.12 -1.49 -9.56
C LEU A 39 -0.75 -1.71 -11.03
N ILE A 40 0.27 -2.52 -11.31
CA ILE A 40 0.65 -2.87 -12.68
C ILE A 40 -0.50 -3.56 -13.40
N ALA A 41 -1.11 -4.57 -12.77
CA ALA A 41 -2.24 -5.29 -13.35
C ALA A 41 -3.44 -4.36 -13.63
N ALA A 42 -3.71 -3.42 -12.72
CA ALA A 42 -4.79 -2.45 -12.86
C ALA A 42 -4.54 -1.45 -13.99
N LEU A 43 -3.31 -0.95 -14.12
CA LEU A 43 -2.93 -0.05 -15.21
C LEU A 43 -2.99 -0.75 -16.57
N CYS A 44 -2.53 -2.00 -16.66
CA CYS A 44 -2.64 -2.80 -17.88
C CYS A 44 -4.10 -3.08 -18.28
N LYS A 45 -4.98 -3.26 -17.29
CA LYS A 45 -6.41 -3.54 -17.50
C LYS A 45 -7.29 -2.31 -17.38
N ALA A 46 -6.73 -1.09 -17.37
CA ALA A 46 -7.49 0.13 -17.14
C ALA A 46 -8.60 0.33 -18.19
N ALA A 47 -8.35 -0.08 -19.44
CA ALA A 47 -9.35 -0.03 -20.51
C ALA A 47 -10.52 -1.01 -20.32
N GLU A 48 -10.36 -2.03 -19.48
CA GLU A 48 -11.38 -3.03 -19.17
C GLU A 48 -12.16 -2.70 -17.89
N PHE A 49 -11.90 -1.54 -17.27
CA PHE A 49 -12.59 -1.15 -16.04
C PHE A 49 -14.11 -1.08 -16.28
N PRO A 50 -14.92 -1.87 -15.56
CA PRO A 50 -16.37 -1.93 -15.78
C PRO A 50 -17.06 -0.74 -15.11
N GLU A 51 -16.90 0.44 -15.72
CA GLU A 51 -17.45 1.70 -15.26
C GLU A 51 -18.98 1.58 -15.07
N GLY A 52 -19.46 1.85 -13.85
CA GLY A 52 -20.89 1.78 -13.50
C GLY A 52 -21.37 0.48 -12.84
N SER A 53 -20.60 -0.61 -12.91
CA SER A 53 -20.95 -1.87 -12.20
C SER A 53 -20.36 -1.96 -10.79
N GLN A 54 -19.17 -1.39 -10.59
CA GLN A 54 -18.50 -1.37 -9.30
C GLN A 54 -17.62 -0.13 -9.15
N SER A 55 -17.29 0.21 -7.90
CA SER A 55 -16.33 1.29 -7.63
C SER A 55 -14.91 0.88 -8.00
N LEU A 56 -14.07 1.86 -8.33
CA LEU A 56 -12.65 1.65 -8.62
C LEU A 56 -11.94 0.92 -7.47
N LYS A 57 -12.25 1.31 -6.23
CA LYS A 57 -11.71 0.68 -5.02
C LYS A 57 -12.08 -0.80 -4.93
N GLN A 58 -13.35 -1.15 -5.14
CA GLN A 58 -13.79 -2.55 -5.15
C GLN A 58 -13.11 -3.37 -6.25
N TRP A 59 -12.94 -2.79 -7.44
CA TRP A 59 -12.26 -3.45 -8.54
C TRP A 59 -10.78 -3.72 -8.22
N LEU A 60 -10.06 -2.73 -7.70
CA LEU A 60 -8.66 -2.90 -7.28
C LEU A 60 -8.51 -3.91 -6.14
N PHE A 61 -9.42 -3.88 -5.16
CA PHE A 61 -9.38 -4.80 -4.02
C PHE A 61 -9.64 -6.25 -4.46
N GLY A 62 -10.60 -6.44 -5.37
CA GLY A 62 -10.86 -7.75 -5.96
C GLY A 62 -9.69 -8.25 -6.82
N MET A 63 -8.96 -7.34 -7.48
CA MET A 63 -7.75 -7.69 -8.23
C MET A 63 -6.63 -8.14 -7.29
N MET A 64 -6.37 -7.38 -6.22
CA MET A 64 -5.37 -7.73 -5.20
C MET A 64 -5.66 -9.08 -4.55
N ASN A 65 -6.93 -9.34 -4.21
CA ASN A 65 -7.35 -10.61 -3.63
C ASN A 65 -7.04 -11.79 -4.56
N LYS A 66 -7.30 -11.64 -5.87
CA LYS A 66 -6.96 -12.69 -6.85
C LYS A 66 -5.46 -12.93 -6.96
N ILE A 67 -4.66 -11.87 -6.97
CA ILE A 67 -3.19 -11.99 -7.03
C ILE A 67 -2.65 -12.67 -5.76
N ALA A 68 -3.20 -12.34 -4.59
CA ALA A 68 -2.84 -12.99 -3.33
C ALA A 68 -3.21 -14.49 -3.35
N GLU A 69 -4.43 -14.83 -3.77
CA GLU A 69 -4.87 -16.23 -3.90
C GLU A 69 -4.00 -17.02 -4.90
N ASP A 70 -3.55 -16.40 -5.98
CA ASP A 70 -2.68 -17.03 -6.97
C ASP A 70 -1.26 -17.26 -6.42
N LYS A 71 -0.74 -16.36 -5.57
CA LYS A 71 0.53 -16.57 -4.85
C LYS A 71 0.48 -17.79 -3.93
N ASP A 72 -0.64 -17.98 -3.21
CA ASP A 72 -0.84 -19.14 -2.33
C ASP A 72 -1.03 -20.46 -3.10
N ARG A 73 -1.40 -20.39 -4.38
CA ARG A 73 -1.62 -21.56 -5.25
C ARG A 73 -0.40 -22.00 -6.02
N VAL A 74 0.71 -21.26 -6.01
CA VAL A 74 1.97 -21.77 -6.52
C VAL A 74 2.43 -22.84 -5.53
N PRO A 75 2.42 -24.14 -5.88
CA PRO A 75 2.91 -25.16 -4.98
C PRO A 75 4.40 -24.87 -4.79
N MET A 76 4.73 -24.33 -3.64
CA MET A 76 6.06 -24.36 -3.09
C MET A 76 6.46 -25.85 -3.17
N LYS A 77 7.46 -26.18 -4.00
CA LYS A 77 8.10 -27.50 -3.96
C LYS A 77 8.79 -27.58 -2.60
N VAL A 78 8.03 -27.90 -1.56
CA VAL A 78 8.55 -28.17 -0.23
C VAL A 78 8.83 -29.65 -0.18
N ALA A 79 10.10 -29.99 0.02
CA ALA A 79 10.48 -31.31 0.48
C ALA A 79 9.65 -31.65 1.72
N ASP A 80 9.01 -32.82 1.67
CA ASP A 80 8.05 -33.33 2.64
C ASP A 80 8.38 -32.99 4.10
N HIS A 81 7.47 -32.30 4.80
CA HIS A 81 7.16 -32.64 6.17
C HIS A 81 5.74 -32.20 6.56
N TYR A 82 4.97 -33.22 6.94
CA TYR A 82 3.60 -33.21 7.46
C TYR A 82 3.32 -32.09 8.47
N PHE A 83 2.16 -31.43 8.35
CA PHE A 83 1.11 -31.53 9.37
C PHE A 83 -0.26 -31.20 8.78
N ASN A 84 -1.20 -32.08 9.08
CA ASN A 84 -2.62 -32.03 8.77
C ASN A 84 -3.34 -31.32 9.93
N ASP A 85 -4.21 -30.35 9.67
CA ASP A 85 -5.60 -30.35 10.13
C ASP A 85 -6.35 -29.03 9.88
N SER A 86 -7.49 -29.18 9.19
CA SER A 86 -8.81 -28.68 9.57
C SER A 86 -9.00 -27.22 10.04
N ASN A 87 -9.67 -26.45 9.16
CA ASN A 87 -10.87 -25.67 9.46
C ASN A 87 -10.78 -24.60 10.58
N MET A 88 -10.74 -23.30 10.22
CA MET A 88 -11.62 -22.29 10.84
C MET A 88 -11.50 -20.90 10.21
N ALA A 89 -12.67 -20.37 9.83
CA ALA A 89 -12.90 -18.96 9.70
C ALA A 89 -12.64 -18.27 11.04
N ASN A 90 -11.65 -17.38 11.09
CA ASN A 90 -11.56 -16.22 11.97
C ASN A 90 -10.43 -15.35 11.44
N THR A 91 -10.77 -14.21 10.84
CA THR A 91 -9.81 -13.16 10.50
C THR A 91 -9.45 -12.43 11.79
N ASP A 92 -8.70 -13.12 12.65
CA ASP A 92 -8.01 -12.48 13.75
C ASP A 92 -6.80 -11.76 13.15
N VAL A 93 -6.79 -10.43 13.26
CA VAL A 93 -5.68 -9.60 12.78
C VAL A 93 -4.49 -9.93 13.68
N GLY A 94 -3.64 -10.84 13.22
CA GLY A 94 -2.53 -11.36 14.00
C GLY A 94 -1.63 -10.24 14.55
N PRO A 95 -0.96 -10.45 15.69
CA PRO A 95 -0.16 -9.42 16.38
C PRO A 95 0.92 -8.78 15.48
N GLY A 96 1.40 -9.47 14.44
CA GLY A 96 2.34 -8.92 13.45
C GLY A 96 1.77 -7.77 12.60
N CYS A 97 0.46 -7.74 12.33
CA CYS A 97 -0.19 -6.63 11.62
C CYS A 97 -0.15 -5.34 12.43
N LYS A 98 -0.27 -5.45 13.76
CA LYS A 98 -0.24 -4.28 14.65
C LYS A 98 1.15 -3.67 14.70
N GLU A 99 2.19 -4.49 14.81
CA GLU A 99 3.58 -4.03 14.78
C GLU A 99 3.96 -3.44 13.41
N ALA A 100 3.51 -4.05 12.31
CA ALA A 100 3.73 -3.52 10.96
C ALA A 100 3.05 -2.17 10.75
N LEU A 101 1.81 -2.01 11.24
CA LEU A 101 1.08 -0.74 11.21
C LEU A 101 1.76 0.33 12.06
N GLU A 102 2.18 0.00 13.28
CA GLU A 102 2.92 0.90 14.17
C GLU A 102 4.25 1.34 13.54
N ARG A 103 4.95 0.43 12.84
CA ARG A 103 6.18 0.76 12.10
C ARG A 103 5.90 1.72 10.94
N LYS A 104 4.86 1.48 10.13
CA LYS A 104 4.47 2.41 9.05
C LYS A 104 4.05 3.77 9.60
N LEU A 105 3.31 3.82 10.72
CA LEU A 105 2.90 5.07 11.35
C LEU A 105 4.11 5.92 11.75
N ARG A 106 5.13 5.31 12.38
CA ARG A 106 6.36 6.02 12.75
C ARG A 106 7.10 6.58 11.55
N LEU A 107 7.17 5.84 10.45
CA LEU A 107 7.80 6.32 9.21
C LEU A 107 7.09 7.56 8.67
N TYR A 108 5.75 7.60 8.70
CA TYR A 108 5.00 8.79 8.29
C TYR A 108 5.17 9.96 9.26
N GLU A 109 5.22 9.71 10.56
CA GLU A 109 5.49 10.75 11.57
C GLU A 109 6.89 11.36 11.40
N ASP A 110 7.89 10.53 11.13
CA ASP A 110 9.27 10.98 10.88
C ASP A 110 9.36 11.82 9.59
N ASP A 111 8.71 11.38 8.52
CA ASP A 111 8.68 12.11 7.25
C ASP A 111 7.98 13.48 7.38
N LEU A 112 6.86 13.53 8.11
CA LEU A 112 6.19 14.78 8.45
C LEU A 112 7.10 15.71 9.28
N ASN A 113 7.81 15.18 10.28
CA ASN A 113 8.74 15.96 11.09
C ASN A 113 9.90 16.53 10.27
N VAL A 114 10.43 15.77 9.31
CA VAL A 114 11.47 16.25 8.38
C VAL A 114 10.92 17.41 7.54
N HIS A 115 9.70 17.27 7.00
CA HIS A 115 9.06 18.32 6.21
C HIS A 115 8.76 19.59 7.03
N PHE A 116 8.27 19.47 8.25
CA PHE A 116 8.07 20.61 9.15
C PHE A 116 9.38 21.29 9.53
N SER A 117 10.44 20.52 9.75
CA SER A 117 11.76 21.05 10.06
C SER A 117 12.35 21.82 8.87
N ALA A 118 12.18 21.31 7.64
CA ALA A 118 12.58 22.01 6.42
C ALA A 118 11.86 23.36 6.27
N LEU A 119 10.55 23.40 6.46
CA LEU A 119 9.74 24.63 6.38
C LEU A 119 10.12 25.68 7.43
N ASN A 120 10.43 25.25 8.66
CA ASN A 120 10.87 26.17 9.73
C ASN A 120 12.28 26.72 9.48
N THR A 121 13.15 25.94 8.81
CA THR A 121 14.51 26.37 8.47
C THR A 121 14.48 27.43 7.36
N GLU A 122 13.56 27.32 6.39
CA GLU A 122 13.35 28.34 5.36
C GLU A 122 12.83 29.68 5.92
N HIS A 123 12.01 29.66 6.97
CA HIS A 123 11.53 30.89 7.63
C HIS A 123 12.61 31.62 8.44
N GLN A 124 13.64 30.93 8.97
CA GLN A 124 14.74 31.59 9.69
C GLN A 124 15.76 32.24 8.75
N VAL A 125 15.99 31.69 7.55
CA VAL A 125 16.93 32.27 6.58
C VAL A 125 16.36 33.53 5.91
N GLY A 126 15.03 33.66 5.81
CA GLY A 126 14.36 34.84 5.26
C GLY A 126 14.43 36.10 6.15
N ASN A 127 14.48 35.94 7.48
CA ASN A 127 14.50 37.07 8.42
C ASN A 127 15.90 37.60 8.76
N SER A 128 16.97 36.88 8.43
CA SER A 128 18.33 37.30 8.77
C SER A 128 19.01 38.19 7.71
N LYS A 129 18.37 38.48 6.57
CA LYS A 129 18.92 39.33 5.50
C LYS A 129 18.43 40.80 5.50
N VAL A 130 17.60 41.21 6.47
CA VAL A 130 17.07 42.58 6.54
C VAL A 130 17.75 43.43 7.64
N ALA A 131 18.64 42.85 8.45
CA ALA A 131 19.25 43.53 9.60
C ALA A 131 20.64 44.15 9.37
N ASP A 132 21.14 44.22 8.13
CA ASP A 132 22.46 44.80 7.80
C ASP A 132 22.37 46.02 6.86
N ASN A 133 21.29 46.81 6.93
CA ASN A 133 21.20 48.13 6.29
C ASN A 133 20.37 49.09 7.15
N ALA A 134 20.89 49.46 8.33
CA ALA A 134 20.45 50.61 9.11
C ALA A 134 21.67 51.41 9.58
#